data_AF-A0AAC8QL17-F1
#
_entry.id   AF-A0AAC8QL17-F1
#
_cell.length_a   1.000
_cell.length_b   1.000
_cell.length_c   1.000
_cell.angle_alpha   90.00
_cell.angle_beta   90.00
_cell.angle_gamma   90.00
#
_symmetry.space_group_name_H-M   'P 1'
#
loop_
_entity.id
_entity.type
_entity.pdbx_description
1 polymer ?
#
loop_
_entity_poly.entity_id
_entity_poly.type
_entity_poly.pdbx_seq_one_letter_code
_entity_poly.pdbx_strand_id
1 'polypeptide(L)'
;MSIKDVSSMASLRAMPATRQETIHAMTGKNVDPVDSFEVSLSPEAMAQAKDNSTPPTQEERDASAREVLNLRNQAIARMPTGPSLASDFYTDPATANDAVSFQAFFQNATVSADEMADALHKALSSPTQSGDYTTNAMDLALTQAKLNLVVQKYVTTDYQNEASAFVARFIGEKSSQADQMTKVVLTQANRLSESLGDRDQAQHHQDAIAQLAEGTHPSQKIRNEMLSLTASTTDSEAWFSSINNWVEQNRSLPYILEIEKGHISALHEQWQSFVADLKTDV
;
A
#
# COMPACT_ATOMS: atom_id res chain seq x y z
N MET A 1 -7.63 19.61 55.39
CA MET A 1 -7.40 18.31 54.74
C MET A 1 -6.47 18.59 53.57
N SER A 2 -5.13 18.57 53.61
CA SER A 2 -4.10 17.67 54.16
C SER A 2 -4.27 16.20 53.80
N ILE A 3 -3.51 15.74 52.80
CA ILE A 3 -2.67 14.52 52.84
C ILE A 3 -1.41 14.73 51.95
N LYS A 4 -0.25 14.92 52.61
CA LYS A 4 1.09 14.29 52.47
C LYS A 4 1.83 14.29 51.11
N ASP A 5 3.01 14.90 51.03
CA ASP A 5 4.37 14.35 51.35
C ASP A 5 4.75 13.18 50.43
N VAL A 6 5.63 13.37 49.44
CA VAL A 6 7.11 13.43 49.55
C VAL A 6 7.70 12.21 50.27
N SER A 7 8.26 11.30 49.49
CA SER A 7 9.45 10.47 49.80
C SER A 7 9.65 9.49 48.63
N SER A 8 10.84 9.08 48.22
CA SER A 8 12.21 9.49 48.52
C SER A 8 13.10 8.60 47.65
N MET A 9 14.00 9.25 46.90
CA MET A 9 15.37 8.82 46.56
C MET A 9 15.68 7.57 45.71
N ALA A 10 16.85 7.73 45.07
CA ALA A 10 17.74 6.75 44.43
C ALA A 10 17.40 6.45 42.96
N SER A 11 18.20 6.76 41.94
CA SER A 11 19.65 7.04 41.91
C SER A 11 19.99 7.82 40.64
N LEU A 12 20.70 8.94 40.76
CA LEU A 12 21.42 9.56 39.64
C LEU A 12 22.63 8.68 39.31
N ARG A 13 22.42 7.71 38.41
CA ARG A 13 23.51 7.00 37.74
C ARG A 13 24.03 7.93 36.65
N ALA A 14 25.30 8.30 36.73
CA ALA A 14 25.98 9.07 35.70
C ALA A 14 25.86 8.36 34.34
N MET A 15 25.30 9.05 33.36
CA MET A 15 25.28 8.60 31.97
C MET A 15 26.61 9.00 31.30
N PRO A 16 27.26 8.09 30.55
CA PRO A 16 28.51 8.38 29.86
C PRO A 16 28.32 9.39 28.73
N ALA A 17 29.35 10.21 28.49
CA ALA A 17 29.37 11.24 27.46
C ALA A 17 29.03 10.66 26.07
N THR A 18 27.99 11.20 25.45
CA THR A 18 27.64 10.92 24.05
C THR A 18 28.79 11.35 23.13
N ARG A 19 29.38 10.36 22.45
CA ARG A 19 30.35 10.50 21.37
C ARG A 19 29.68 11.27 20.22
N GLN A 20 30.19 12.44 19.87
CA GLN A 20 29.76 13.15 18.66
C GLN A 20 30.32 12.41 17.44
N GLU A 21 29.46 11.76 16.67
CA GLU A 21 29.81 11.22 15.35
C GLU A 21 29.66 12.33 14.30
N THR A 22 30.72 12.60 13.54
CA THR A 22 30.70 13.59 12.45
C THR A 22 30.59 12.85 11.12
N ILE A 23 29.40 12.76 10.55
CA ILE A 23 29.14 12.10 9.27
C ILE A 23 29.30 13.12 8.13
N HIS A 24 30.10 12.80 7.10
CA HIS A 24 30.19 13.64 5.90
C HIS A 24 28.88 13.62 5.10
N ALA A 25 28.25 14.79 4.95
CA ALA A 25 26.92 14.95 4.35
C ALA A 25 26.78 14.55 2.86
N MET A 26 27.89 14.28 2.15
CA MET A 26 27.89 13.96 0.72
C MET A 26 28.05 12.46 0.39
N THR A 27 28.54 11.63 1.31
CA THR A 27 28.83 10.21 1.00
C THR A 27 28.29 9.22 2.03
N GLY A 28 27.76 9.68 3.17
CA GLY A 28 27.02 8.85 4.13
C GLY A 28 27.83 7.72 4.78
N LYS A 29 29.16 7.72 4.67
CA LYS A 29 30.03 6.74 5.35
C LYS A 29 30.63 7.32 6.63
N ASN A 30 30.71 6.47 7.66
CA ASN A 30 31.44 6.77 8.89
C ASN A 30 32.94 6.75 8.60
N VAL A 31 33.64 7.82 8.99
CA VAL A 31 35.09 7.93 8.87
C VAL A 31 35.67 7.69 10.27
N ASP A 32 36.59 6.75 10.39
CA ASP A 32 37.38 6.62 11.61
C ASP A 32 38.23 7.90 11.80
N PRO A 33 38.42 8.39 13.03
CA PRO A 33 39.02 9.71 13.33
C PRO A 33 40.50 9.88 12.92
N VAL A 34 41.06 8.92 12.16
CA VAL A 34 42.44 8.93 11.68
C VAL A 34 42.56 9.50 10.25
N ASP A 35 41.47 9.55 9.50
CA ASP A 35 41.45 10.05 8.11
C ASP A 35 41.09 11.54 7.98
N SER A 36 40.91 12.25 9.10
CA SER A 36 40.76 13.70 9.10
C SER A 36 42.11 14.39 8.91
N PHE A 37 42.35 14.95 7.73
CA PHE A 37 43.42 15.93 7.54
C PHE A 37 43.07 17.18 8.35
N GLU A 38 43.83 17.45 9.39
CA GLU A 38 43.71 18.68 10.17
C GLU A 38 44.19 19.84 9.29
N VAL A 39 43.25 20.54 8.65
CA VAL A 39 43.54 21.80 7.97
C VAL A 39 43.80 22.86 9.05
N SER A 40 45.03 22.91 9.53
CA SER A 40 45.50 23.95 10.45
C SER A 40 45.53 25.28 9.71
N LEU A 41 44.48 26.09 9.87
CA LEU A 41 44.48 27.48 9.46
C LEU A 41 45.59 28.21 10.21
N SER A 42 46.50 28.87 9.48
CA SER A 42 47.58 29.61 10.15
C SER A 42 46.99 30.72 11.04
N PRO A 43 47.67 31.10 12.14
CA PRO A 43 47.25 32.22 12.98
C PRO A 43 47.07 33.52 12.18
N GLU A 44 47.84 33.69 11.09
CA GLU A 44 47.73 34.82 10.16
C GLU A 44 46.50 34.72 9.24
N ALA A 45 46.13 33.53 8.77
CA ALA A 45 44.89 33.32 8.02
C ALA A 45 43.65 33.54 8.92
N MET A 46 43.73 33.11 10.18
CA MET A 46 42.70 33.36 11.19
C MET A 46 42.61 34.85 11.57
N ALA A 47 43.74 35.54 11.68
CA ALA A 47 43.78 36.98 11.94
C ALA A 47 43.24 37.79 10.75
N GLN A 48 43.61 37.43 9.51
CA GLN A 48 43.06 38.05 8.30
C GLN A 48 41.57 37.76 8.12
N ALA A 49 41.09 36.56 8.46
CA ALA A 49 39.66 36.27 8.45
C ALA A 49 38.91 37.11 9.50
N LYS A 50 39.54 37.39 10.64
CA LYS A 50 38.94 38.21 11.71
C LYS A 50 38.96 39.71 11.39
N ASP A 51 39.98 40.20 10.69
CA ASP A 51 40.10 41.58 10.22
C ASP A 51 39.25 41.86 8.97
N ASN A 52 39.00 40.86 8.11
CA ASN A 52 38.17 40.98 6.90
C ASN A 52 36.73 40.44 7.05
N SER A 53 36.35 39.95 8.23
CA SER A 53 34.95 39.57 8.51
C SER A 53 34.14 40.81 8.83
N THR A 54 33.81 41.58 7.79
CA THR A 54 32.73 42.56 7.89
C THR A 54 31.46 41.80 8.24
N PRO A 55 30.74 42.15 9.32
CA PRO A 55 29.45 41.56 9.59
C PRO A 55 28.57 41.75 8.35
N PRO A 56 27.85 40.71 7.89
CA PRO A 56 27.05 40.82 6.68
C PRO A 56 26.09 41.98 6.84
N THR A 57 26.09 42.84 5.83
CA THR A 57 25.22 44.02 5.76
C THR A 57 23.75 43.59 5.78
N GLN A 58 22.85 44.50 6.13
CA GLN A 58 21.42 44.18 6.17
C GLN A 58 20.91 43.70 4.81
N GLU A 59 21.43 44.26 3.71
CA GLU A 59 21.10 43.86 2.35
C GLU A 59 21.61 42.45 2.00
N GLU A 60 22.81 42.06 2.44
CA GLU A 60 23.32 40.69 2.25
C GLU A 60 22.53 39.65 3.06
N ARG A 61 22.07 40.02 4.27
CA ARG A 61 21.19 39.17 5.08
C ARG A 61 19.82 39.00 4.43
N ASP A 62 19.26 40.08 3.92
CA ASP A 62 17.95 40.06 3.26
C ASP A 62 18.02 39.30 1.92
N ALA A 63 19.13 39.43 1.18
CA ALA A 63 19.39 38.65 -0.04
C ALA A 63 19.53 37.15 0.26
N SER A 64 20.31 36.79 1.28
CA SER A 64 20.45 35.39 1.72
C SER A 64 19.13 34.81 2.23
N ALA A 65 18.34 35.58 2.99
CA ALA A 65 17.01 35.14 3.43
C ALA A 65 16.05 34.89 2.25
N ARG A 66 16.06 35.77 1.23
CA ARG A 66 15.27 35.58 0.01
C ARG A 66 15.73 34.36 -0.78
N GLU A 67 17.04 34.12 -0.86
CA GLU A 67 17.59 32.95 -1.54
C GLU A 67 17.22 31.65 -0.83
N VAL A 68 17.32 31.60 0.50
CA VAL A 68 16.87 30.46 1.31
C VAL A 68 15.36 30.23 1.16
N LEU A 69 14.55 31.29 1.15
CA LEU A 69 13.11 31.17 0.89
C LEU A 69 12.82 30.67 -0.53
N ASN A 70 13.58 31.11 -1.54
CA ASN A 70 13.43 30.65 -2.91
C ASN A 70 13.85 29.18 -3.04
N LEU A 71 14.96 28.76 -2.42
CA LEU A 71 15.39 27.37 -2.32
C LEU A 71 14.34 26.50 -1.62
N ARG A 72 13.77 26.99 -0.51
CA ARG A 72 12.68 26.30 0.20
C ARG A 72 11.44 26.18 -0.68
N ASN A 73 11.03 27.25 -1.35
CA ASN A 73 9.86 27.25 -2.23
C ASN A 73 10.07 26.35 -3.45
N GLN A 74 11.29 26.32 -4.00
CA GLN A 74 11.67 25.38 -5.06
C GLN A 74 11.69 23.94 -4.55
N ALA A 75 12.16 23.69 -3.32
CA ALA A 75 12.12 22.35 -2.72
C ALA A 75 10.69 21.89 -2.44
N ILE A 76 9.81 22.77 -1.96
CA ILE A 76 8.38 22.50 -1.76
C ILE A 76 7.68 22.27 -3.10
N ALA A 77 7.96 23.08 -4.12
CA ALA A 77 7.41 22.89 -5.46
C ALA A 77 7.92 21.62 -6.16
N ARG A 78 9.07 21.10 -5.72
CA ARG A 78 9.64 19.82 -6.18
C ARG A 78 9.20 18.62 -5.34
N MET A 79 8.59 18.83 -4.18
CA MET A 79 7.96 17.74 -3.44
C MET A 79 6.69 17.34 -4.19
N PRO A 80 6.54 16.06 -4.58
CA PRO A 80 5.27 15.57 -5.09
C PRO A 80 4.23 15.85 -4.01
N THR A 81 3.27 16.73 -4.31
CA THR A 81 2.10 16.90 -3.46
C THR A 81 1.34 15.59 -3.52
N GLY A 82 1.47 14.78 -2.48
CA GLY A 82 0.63 13.60 -2.31
C GLY A 82 -0.85 13.99 -2.27
N PRO A 83 -1.75 13.02 -2.47
CA PRO A 83 -3.18 13.26 -2.43
C PRO A 83 -3.63 13.79 -1.08
N SER A 84 -4.82 14.40 -1.05
CA SER A 84 -5.47 14.77 0.20
C SER A 84 -5.64 13.55 1.11
N LEU A 85 -5.17 13.64 2.36
CA LEU A 85 -5.41 12.61 3.39
C LEU A 85 -6.88 12.52 3.81
N ALA A 86 -7.70 13.48 3.41
CA ALA A 86 -9.15 13.46 3.60
C ALA A 86 -9.89 12.80 2.41
N SER A 87 -9.19 12.32 1.38
CA SER A 87 -9.82 11.59 0.27
C SER A 87 -10.39 10.24 0.72
N ASP A 88 -11.37 9.73 -0.02
CA ASP A 88 -11.99 8.43 0.24
C ASP A 88 -10.97 7.29 0.21
N PHE A 89 -9.88 7.44 -0.57
CA PHE A 89 -8.78 6.47 -0.60
C PHE A 89 -8.19 6.17 0.79
N TYR A 90 -8.01 7.20 1.63
CA TYR A 90 -7.45 7.07 2.99
C TYR A 90 -8.50 6.98 4.09
N THR A 91 -9.77 7.30 3.80
CA THR A 91 -10.82 7.38 4.82
C THR A 91 -11.83 6.25 4.75
N ASP A 92 -12.04 5.62 3.58
CA ASP A 92 -12.91 4.45 3.45
C ASP A 92 -12.23 3.22 4.07
N PRO A 93 -12.86 2.54 5.05
CA PRO A 93 -12.35 1.29 5.61
C PRO A 93 -11.99 0.20 4.59
N ALA A 94 -12.64 0.18 3.42
CA ALA A 94 -12.39 -0.77 2.35
C ALA A 94 -11.02 -0.57 1.69
N THR A 95 -10.49 0.66 1.65
CA THR A 95 -9.26 0.99 0.91
C THR A 95 -8.15 1.55 1.80
N ALA A 96 -8.50 2.16 2.95
CA ALA A 96 -7.56 2.87 3.82
C ALA A 96 -6.39 2.00 4.28
N ASN A 97 -6.64 0.71 4.57
CA ASN A 97 -5.60 -0.22 5.01
C ASN A 97 -4.56 -0.50 3.91
N ASP A 98 -4.96 -0.42 2.64
CA ASP A 98 -4.10 -0.70 1.50
C ASP A 98 -3.46 0.56 0.91
N ALA A 99 -4.03 1.74 1.17
CA ALA A 99 -3.65 2.99 0.57
C ALA A 99 -2.15 3.35 0.73
N VAL A 100 -1.57 2.98 1.87
CA VAL A 100 -0.14 3.21 2.18
C VAL A 100 0.77 2.45 1.21
N SER A 101 0.34 1.31 0.68
CA SER A 101 1.15 0.48 -0.22
C SER A 101 1.32 1.12 -1.61
N PHE A 102 0.46 2.07 -1.99
CA PHE A 102 0.43 2.70 -3.32
C PHE A 102 1.22 4.02 -3.41
N GLN A 103 2.02 4.37 -2.40
CA GLN A 103 2.77 5.64 -2.36
C GLN A 103 3.60 5.92 -3.63
N ALA A 104 4.18 4.88 -4.22
CA ALA A 104 5.01 5.03 -5.42
C ALA A 104 4.20 5.38 -6.68
N PHE A 105 2.89 5.11 -6.71
CA PHE A 105 2.02 5.46 -7.85
C PHE A 105 1.90 6.97 -7.98
N PHE A 106 1.79 7.71 -6.87
CA PHE A 106 1.69 9.18 -6.89
C PHE A 106 2.95 9.87 -7.41
N GLN A 107 4.12 9.27 -7.22
CA GLN A 107 5.40 9.82 -7.69
C GLN A 107 5.61 9.61 -9.19
N ASN A 108 4.90 8.64 -9.78
CA ASN A 108 5.03 8.23 -11.17
C ASN A 108 3.70 8.39 -11.93
N ALA A 109 2.80 9.22 -11.41
CA ALA A 109 1.50 9.48 -12.01
C ALA A 109 1.64 10.48 -13.18
N THR A 110 0.84 10.29 -14.23
CA THR A 110 0.66 11.25 -15.33
C THR A 110 -0.52 12.19 -15.11
N VAL A 111 -1.27 11.96 -14.03
CA VAL A 111 -2.44 12.74 -13.57
C VAL A 111 -2.15 13.37 -12.20
N SER A 112 -3.05 14.21 -11.69
CA SER A 112 -2.90 14.77 -10.35
C SER A 112 -2.94 13.67 -9.28
N ALA A 113 -2.37 13.97 -8.11
CA ALA A 113 -2.35 13.01 -7.02
C ALA A 113 -3.76 12.65 -6.52
N ASP A 114 -4.69 13.61 -6.52
CA ASP A 114 -6.08 13.38 -6.12
C ASP A 114 -6.83 12.52 -7.16
N GLU A 115 -6.61 12.73 -8.46
CA GLU A 115 -7.17 11.86 -9.51
C GLU A 115 -6.62 10.43 -9.42
N MET A 116 -5.32 10.27 -9.14
CA MET A 116 -4.72 8.96 -8.89
C MET A 116 -5.34 8.31 -7.64
N ALA A 117 -5.57 9.06 -6.57
CA ALA A 117 -6.17 8.53 -5.35
C ALA A 117 -7.62 8.08 -5.57
N ASP A 118 -8.43 8.86 -6.31
CA ASP A 118 -9.79 8.48 -6.69
C ASP A 118 -9.80 7.21 -7.56
N ALA A 119 -8.91 7.13 -8.55
CA ALA A 119 -8.78 5.95 -9.40
C ALA A 119 -8.38 4.69 -8.60
N LEU A 120 -7.42 4.83 -7.68
CA LEU A 120 -7.00 3.73 -6.80
C LEU A 120 -8.10 3.33 -5.82
N HIS A 121 -8.84 4.28 -5.27
CA HIS A 121 -9.98 4.00 -4.41
C HIS A 121 -11.04 3.19 -5.16
N LYS A 122 -11.48 3.65 -6.34
CA LYS A 122 -12.45 2.92 -7.18
C LYS A 122 -11.93 1.56 -7.64
N ALA A 123 -10.62 1.44 -7.86
CA ALA A 123 -9.98 0.18 -8.23
C ALA A 123 -10.01 -0.85 -7.09
N LEU A 124 -9.83 -0.41 -5.85
CA LEU A 124 -9.82 -1.27 -4.67
C LEU A 124 -11.23 -1.55 -4.11
N SER A 125 -12.19 -0.67 -4.38
CA SER A 125 -13.57 -0.83 -3.92
C SER A 125 -14.31 -1.94 -4.68
N SER A 126 -15.14 -2.69 -3.95
CA SER A 126 -15.92 -3.83 -4.43
C SER A 126 -17.39 -3.71 -4.03
N PRO A 127 -18.35 -4.37 -4.73
CA PRO A 127 -19.74 -4.39 -4.30
C PRO A 127 -19.91 -4.98 -2.90
N THR A 128 -20.88 -4.46 -2.14
CA THR A 128 -21.10 -4.81 -0.72
C THR A 128 -21.75 -6.18 -0.49
N GLN A 129 -22.02 -6.96 -1.54
CA GLN A 129 -22.80 -8.22 -1.50
C GLN A 129 -21.95 -9.49 -1.63
N SER A 130 -20.64 -9.42 -1.41
CA SER A 130 -19.79 -10.60 -1.46
C SER A 130 -19.96 -11.47 -0.22
N GLY A 131 -20.41 -12.71 -0.41
CA GLY A 131 -20.81 -13.61 0.67
C GLY A 131 -20.05 -14.94 0.73
N ASP A 132 -19.48 -15.38 -0.40
CA ASP A 132 -18.75 -16.64 -0.48
C ASP A 132 -17.38 -16.49 -1.14
N TYR A 133 -16.59 -17.57 -1.14
CA TYR A 133 -15.24 -17.54 -1.73
C TYR A 133 -15.23 -17.32 -3.24
N THR A 134 -16.37 -17.47 -3.93
CA THR A 134 -16.50 -17.27 -5.37
C THR A 134 -16.74 -15.81 -5.68
N THR A 135 -17.70 -15.16 -5.01
CA THR A 135 -17.91 -13.72 -5.13
C THR A 135 -16.65 -12.97 -4.71
N ASN A 136 -15.97 -13.41 -3.64
CA ASN A 136 -14.69 -12.84 -3.21
C ASN A 136 -13.56 -13.04 -4.24
N ALA A 137 -13.57 -14.16 -4.97
CA ALA A 137 -12.62 -14.41 -6.06
C ALA A 137 -12.87 -13.51 -7.27
N MET A 138 -14.14 -13.30 -7.63
CA MET A 138 -14.55 -12.39 -8.69
C MET A 138 -14.17 -10.95 -8.37
N ASP A 139 -14.37 -10.53 -7.13
CA ASP A 139 -13.96 -9.21 -6.63
C ASP A 139 -12.47 -8.98 -6.81
N LEU A 140 -11.65 -9.91 -6.30
CA LEU A 140 -10.20 -9.77 -6.38
C LEU A 140 -9.71 -9.78 -7.84
N ALA A 141 -10.33 -10.58 -8.69
CA ALA A 141 -10.07 -10.60 -10.13
C ALA A 141 -10.42 -9.26 -10.79
N LEU A 142 -11.53 -8.62 -10.41
CA LEU A 142 -11.87 -7.31 -10.92
C LEU A 142 -10.92 -6.22 -10.38
N THR A 143 -10.55 -6.27 -9.09
CA THR A 143 -9.54 -5.37 -8.51
C THR A 143 -8.22 -5.46 -9.27
N GLN A 144 -7.76 -6.67 -9.63
CA GLN A 144 -6.58 -6.86 -10.47
C GLN A 144 -6.72 -6.14 -11.82
N ALA A 145 -7.83 -6.36 -12.53
CA ALA A 145 -8.06 -5.72 -13.83
C ALA A 145 -8.08 -4.19 -13.72
N LYS A 146 -8.79 -3.65 -12.72
CA LYS A 146 -8.88 -2.20 -12.51
C LYS A 146 -7.51 -1.60 -12.21
N LEU A 147 -6.73 -2.21 -11.30
CA LEU A 147 -5.39 -1.74 -10.97
C LEU A 147 -4.45 -1.79 -12.17
N ASN A 148 -4.49 -2.87 -12.97
CA ASN A 148 -3.71 -2.94 -14.21
C ASN A 148 -4.12 -1.86 -15.21
N LEU A 149 -5.40 -1.50 -15.27
CA LEU A 149 -5.86 -0.39 -16.10
C LEU A 149 -5.38 0.97 -15.56
N VAL A 150 -5.37 1.19 -14.24
CA VAL A 150 -4.76 2.40 -13.63
C VAL A 150 -3.29 2.49 -14.03
N VAL A 151 -2.54 1.39 -13.94
CA VAL A 151 -1.13 1.35 -14.37
C VAL A 151 -1.00 1.74 -15.85
N GLN A 152 -1.79 1.13 -16.72
CA GLN A 152 -1.73 1.40 -18.15
C GLN A 152 -2.05 2.87 -18.50
N LYS A 153 -2.99 3.48 -17.77
CA LYS A 153 -3.53 4.81 -18.09
C LYS A 153 -2.79 5.96 -17.43
N TYR A 154 -2.46 5.80 -16.15
CA TYR A 154 -2.06 6.91 -15.28
C TYR A 154 -0.65 6.77 -14.75
N VAL A 155 0.06 5.67 -15.00
CA VAL A 155 1.47 5.52 -14.62
C VAL A 155 2.36 5.79 -15.83
N THR A 156 3.46 6.53 -15.61
CA THR A 156 4.47 6.83 -16.63
C THR A 156 5.03 5.55 -17.24
N THR A 157 5.25 5.54 -18.56
CA THR A 157 5.69 4.35 -19.31
C THR A 157 6.94 3.69 -18.70
N ASP A 158 7.89 4.48 -18.23
CA ASP A 158 9.13 3.99 -17.61
C ASP A 158 8.92 3.26 -16.29
N TYR A 159 7.77 3.46 -15.62
CA TYR A 159 7.42 2.83 -14.34
C TYR A 159 6.30 1.78 -14.47
N GLN A 160 5.73 1.57 -15.66
CA GLN A 160 4.59 0.67 -15.84
C GLN A 160 4.93 -0.79 -15.52
N ASN A 161 6.17 -1.23 -15.78
CA ASN A 161 6.58 -2.61 -15.49
C ASN A 161 6.66 -2.86 -13.98
N GLU A 162 7.28 -1.94 -13.24
CA GLU A 162 7.40 -1.97 -11.79
C GLU A 162 6.03 -1.88 -11.12
N ALA A 163 5.17 -0.99 -11.61
CA ALA A 163 3.80 -0.84 -11.12
C ALA A 163 2.96 -2.09 -11.40
N SER A 164 3.07 -2.71 -12.59
CA SER A 164 2.39 -3.97 -12.90
C SER A 164 2.89 -5.12 -12.00
N ALA A 165 4.19 -5.20 -11.75
CA ALA A 165 4.77 -6.18 -10.83
C ALA A 165 4.32 -5.95 -9.38
N PHE A 166 4.15 -4.69 -8.97
CA PHE A 166 3.55 -4.33 -7.70
C PHE A 166 2.10 -4.83 -7.62
N VAL A 167 1.27 -4.58 -8.63
CA VAL A 167 -0.13 -5.06 -8.65
C VAL A 167 -0.19 -6.57 -8.53
N ALA A 168 0.63 -7.30 -9.29
CA ALA A 168 0.67 -8.76 -9.21
C ALA A 168 1.03 -9.27 -7.80
N ARG A 169 2.01 -8.63 -7.14
CA ARG A 169 2.38 -8.95 -5.76
C ARG A 169 1.27 -8.60 -4.76
N PHE A 170 0.66 -7.43 -4.88
CA PHE A 170 -0.46 -7.01 -4.04
C PHE A 170 -1.63 -7.99 -4.11
N ILE A 171 -2.01 -8.42 -5.32
CA ILE A 171 -3.06 -9.43 -5.53
C ILE A 171 -2.67 -10.79 -4.96
N GLY A 172 -1.40 -11.18 -5.04
CA GLY A 172 -0.86 -12.37 -4.38
C GLY A 172 -0.94 -12.30 -2.85
N GLU A 173 -0.62 -11.15 -2.25
CA GLU A 173 -0.73 -10.91 -0.82
C GLU A 173 -2.19 -10.98 -0.35
N LYS A 174 -3.14 -10.39 -1.10
CA LYS A 174 -4.59 -10.51 -0.83
C LYS A 174 -5.07 -11.95 -0.91
N SER A 175 -4.61 -12.72 -1.90
CA SER A 175 -4.90 -14.15 -2.01
C SER A 175 -4.41 -14.93 -0.79
N SER A 176 -3.17 -14.67 -0.35
CA SER A 176 -2.58 -15.28 0.84
C SER A 176 -3.34 -14.90 2.12
N GLN A 177 -3.77 -13.64 2.26
CA GLN A 177 -4.59 -13.19 3.38
C GLN A 177 -5.93 -13.94 3.45
N ALA A 178 -6.60 -14.13 2.31
CA ALA A 178 -7.84 -14.89 2.24
C ALA A 178 -7.64 -16.37 2.64
N ASP A 179 -6.52 -16.98 2.25
CA ASP A 179 -6.17 -18.36 2.64
C ASP A 179 -5.89 -18.47 4.14
N GLN A 180 -5.17 -17.51 4.71
CA GLN A 180 -4.92 -17.43 6.14
C GLN A 180 -6.23 -17.29 6.93
N MET A 181 -7.14 -16.43 6.48
CA MET A 181 -8.46 -16.28 7.11
C MET A 181 -9.25 -17.59 7.08
N THR A 182 -9.29 -18.25 5.91
CA THR A 182 -9.96 -19.55 5.74
C THR A 182 -9.37 -20.60 6.68
N LYS A 183 -8.03 -20.66 6.77
CA LYS A 183 -7.33 -21.57 7.69
C LYS A 183 -7.68 -21.30 9.15
N VAL A 184 -7.77 -20.03 9.56
CA VAL A 184 -8.17 -19.66 10.93
C VAL A 184 -9.59 -20.14 11.23
N VAL A 185 -10.54 -19.90 10.33
CA VAL A 185 -11.94 -20.34 10.48
C VAL A 185 -12.03 -21.86 10.58
N LEU A 186 -11.38 -22.59 9.66
CA LEU A 186 -11.35 -24.06 9.69
C LEU A 186 -10.71 -24.61 10.96
N THR A 187 -9.65 -23.97 11.46
CA THR A 187 -8.99 -24.38 12.71
C THR A 187 -9.91 -24.22 13.91
N GLN A 188 -10.68 -23.13 13.96
CA GLN A 188 -11.67 -22.90 15.01
C GLN A 188 -12.83 -23.88 14.91
N ALA A 189 -13.34 -24.12 13.70
CA ALA A 189 -14.40 -25.10 13.45
C ALA A 189 -13.98 -26.52 13.84
N ASN A 190 -12.76 -26.94 13.48
CA ASN A 190 -12.19 -28.22 13.91
C ASN A 190 -12.21 -28.38 15.45
N ARG A 191 -11.69 -27.38 16.17
CA ARG A 191 -11.66 -27.41 17.65
C ARG A 191 -13.06 -27.50 18.25
N LEU A 192 -14.03 -26.83 17.66
CA LEU A 192 -15.41 -26.91 18.08
C LEU A 192 -15.97 -28.32 17.85
N SER A 193 -15.79 -28.90 16.67
CA SER A 193 -16.23 -30.27 16.36
C SER A 193 -15.59 -31.30 17.29
N GLU A 194 -14.29 -31.17 17.57
CA GLU A 194 -13.58 -31.99 18.57
C GLU A 194 -14.22 -31.87 19.96
N SER A 195 -14.57 -30.65 20.39
CA SER A 195 -15.19 -30.40 21.69
C SER A 195 -16.61 -30.99 21.83
N LEU A 196 -17.32 -31.11 20.71
CA LEU A 196 -18.67 -31.69 20.63
C LEU A 196 -18.64 -33.21 20.44
N GLY A 197 -17.45 -33.79 20.22
CA GLY A 197 -17.29 -35.22 19.90
C GLY A 197 -17.67 -35.59 18.47
N ASP A 198 -17.86 -34.61 17.57
CA ASP A 198 -18.15 -34.82 16.16
C ASP A 198 -16.85 -35.05 15.38
N ARG A 199 -16.42 -36.32 15.34
CA ARG A 199 -15.15 -36.72 14.71
C ARG A 199 -15.16 -36.58 13.19
N ASP A 200 -16.31 -36.79 12.55
CA ASP A 200 -16.41 -36.73 11.10
C ASP A 200 -16.24 -35.29 10.61
N GLN A 201 -16.86 -34.32 11.29
CA GLN A 201 -16.62 -32.91 10.97
C GLN A 201 -15.22 -32.42 11.32
N ALA A 202 -14.65 -32.88 12.44
CA ALA A 202 -13.27 -32.56 12.76
C ALA A 202 -12.31 -33.02 11.64
N GLN A 203 -12.45 -34.27 11.19
CA GLN A 203 -11.64 -34.80 10.09
C GLN A 203 -11.84 -33.98 8.80
N HIS A 204 -13.08 -33.66 8.44
CA HIS A 204 -13.36 -32.84 7.26
C HIS A 204 -12.66 -31.46 7.31
N HIS A 205 -12.66 -30.79 8.47
CA HIS A 205 -11.95 -29.52 8.64
C HIS A 205 -10.42 -29.69 8.56
N GLN A 206 -9.86 -30.78 9.08
CA GLN A 206 -8.44 -31.08 8.97
C GLN A 206 -8.03 -31.33 7.52
N ASP A 207 -8.83 -32.09 6.76
CA ASP A 207 -8.60 -32.34 5.34
C ASP A 207 -8.64 -31.02 4.55
N ALA A 208 -9.59 -30.13 4.83
CA ALA A 208 -9.66 -28.81 4.21
C ALA A 208 -8.43 -27.93 4.54
N ILE A 209 -7.90 -28.01 5.77
CA ILE A 209 -6.66 -27.31 6.16
C ILE A 209 -5.46 -27.87 5.38
N ALA A 210 -5.38 -29.20 5.21
CA ALA A 210 -4.33 -29.83 4.42
C ALA A 210 -4.40 -29.38 2.95
N GLN A 211 -5.61 -29.35 2.37
CA GLN A 211 -5.83 -28.84 1.02
C GLN A 211 -5.38 -27.38 0.85
N LEU A 212 -5.62 -26.51 1.85
CA LEU A 212 -5.14 -25.12 1.82
C LEU A 212 -3.61 -25.04 1.79
N ALA A 213 -2.94 -25.92 2.55
CA ALA A 213 -1.47 -25.98 2.59
C ALA A 213 -0.88 -26.48 1.27
N GLU A 214 -1.60 -27.35 0.56
CA GLU A 214 -1.20 -27.90 -0.74
C GLU A 214 -1.62 -27.03 -1.93
N GLY A 215 -2.40 -25.97 -1.72
CA GLY A 215 -2.93 -25.13 -2.81
C GLY A 215 -4.09 -25.79 -3.57
N THR A 216 -4.71 -26.84 -3.02
CA THR A 216 -5.71 -27.67 -3.71
C THR A 216 -7.14 -27.40 -3.23
N HIS A 217 -7.32 -26.55 -2.23
CA HIS A 217 -8.62 -26.19 -1.67
C HIS A 217 -9.50 -25.49 -2.72
N PRO A 218 -10.83 -25.75 -2.75
CA PRO A 218 -11.72 -25.16 -3.75
C PRO A 218 -11.63 -23.63 -3.85
N SER A 219 -11.52 -22.91 -2.72
CA SER A 219 -11.39 -21.45 -2.74
C SER A 219 -10.14 -20.96 -3.48
N GLN A 220 -9.02 -21.68 -3.40
CA GLN A 220 -7.77 -21.32 -4.08
C GLN A 220 -7.87 -21.59 -5.58
N LYS A 221 -8.44 -22.74 -5.97
CA LYS A 221 -8.65 -23.09 -7.37
C LYS A 221 -9.53 -22.07 -8.08
N ILE A 222 -10.67 -21.74 -7.47
CA ILE A 222 -11.63 -20.78 -8.01
C ILE A 222 -10.99 -19.40 -8.12
N ARG A 223 -10.29 -18.95 -7.07
CA ARG A 223 -9.58 -17.67 -7.10
C ARG A 223 -8.56 -17.61 -8.24
N ASN A 224 -7.72 -18.63 -8.38
CA ASN A 224 -6.71 -18.66 -9.44
C ASN A 224 -7.33 -18.66 -10.83
N GLU A 225 -8.46 -19.35 -11.03
CA GLU A 225 -9.19 -19.35 -12.28
C GLU A 225 -9.74 -17.95 -12.60
N MET A 226 -10.42 -17.29 -11.65
CA MET A 226 -10.94 -15.93 -11.84
C MET A 226 -9.82 -14.91 -12.12
N LEU A 227 -8.72 -14.97 -11.37
CA LEU A 227 -7.55 -14.10 -11.58
C LEU A 227 -6.92 -14.31 -12.95
N SER A 228 -6.92 -15.54 -13.48
CA SER A 228 -6.38 -15.84 -14.80
C SER A 228 -7.22 -15.23 -15.92
N LEU A 229 -8.55 -15.16 -15.74
CA LEU A 229 -9.46 -14.57 -16.72
C LEU A 229 -9.20 -13.07 -16.87
N THR A 230 -8.90 -12.36 -15.77
CA THR A 230 -8.72 -10.91 -15.75
C THR A 230 -7.25 -10.46 -15.77
N ALA A 231 -6.33 -11.39 -16.04
CA ALA A 231 -4.89 -11.08 -16.07
C ALA A 231 -4.50 -10.16 -17.22
N SER A 232 -5.23 -10.22 -18.34
CA SER A 232 -5.12 -9.27 -19.46
C SER A 232 -6.11 -8.13 -19.27
N THR A 233 -5.87 -6.94 -19.86
CA THR A 233 -6.78 -5.79 -19.81
C THR A 233 -7.57 -5.55 -21.11
N THR A 234 -7.43 -6.43 -22.12
CA THR A 234 -7.87 -6.13 -23.50
C THR A 234 -9.32 -6.44 -23.86
N ASP A 235 -10.03 -7.33 -23.15
CA ASP A 235 -11.40 -7.71 -23.50
C ASP A 235 -12.24 -8.04 -22.27
N SER A 236 -12.77 -7.00 -21.62
CA SER A 236 -13.59 -7.17 -20.41
C SER A 236 -14.87 -7.95 -20.66
N GLU A 237 -15.48 -7.80 -21.85
CA GLU A 237 -16.70 -8.54 -22.20
C GLU A 237 -16.41 -10.04 -22.30
N ALA A 238 -15.26 -10.43 -22.84
CA ALA A 238 -14.83 -11.83 -22.83
C ALA A 238 -14.60 -12.36 -21.40
N TRP A 239 -14.07 -11.57 -20.47
CA TRP A 239 -13.92 -12.00 -19.08
C TRP A 239 -15.28 -12.22 -18.42
N PHE A 240 -16.18 -11.24 -18.50
CA PHE A 240 -17.51 -11.35 -17.92
C PHE A 240 -18.33 -12.49 -18.53
N SER A 241 -18.20 -12.74 -19.83
CA SER A 241 -18.79 -13.93 -20.47
C SER A 241 -18.19 -15.22 -19.91
N SER A 242 -16.87 -15.28 -19.75
CA SER A 242 -16.17 -16.46 -19.20
C SER A 242 -16.55 -16.74 -17.75
N ILE A 243 -16.64 -15.70 -16.92
CA ILE A 243 -17.05 -15.81 -15.51
C ILE A 243 -18.51 -16.27 -15.42
N ASN A 244 -19.42 -15.73 -16.25
CA ASN A 244 -20.81 -16.20 -16.31
C ASN A 244 -20.89 -17.68 -16.71
N ASN A 245 -20.18 -18.09 -17.77
CA ASN A 245 -20.15 -19.49 -18.20
C ASN A 245 -19.59 -20.41 -17.11
N TRP A 246 -18.57 -19.97 -16.38
CA TRP A 246 -18.01 -20.72 -15.27
C TRP A 246 -19.04 -20.96 -14.17
N VAL A 247 -19.78 -19.92 -13.77
CA VAL A 247 -20.84 -20.01 -12.76
C VAL A 247 -21.96 -20.97 -13.20
N GLU A 248 -22.40 -20.87 -14.46
CA GLU A 248 -23.42 -21.76 -15.02
C GLU A 248 -23.01 -23.24 -15.01
N GLN A 249 -21.73 -23.53 -15.24
CA GLN A 249 -21.21 -24.90 -15.29
C GLN A 249 -20.91 -25.49 -13.89
N ASN A 250 -20.59 -24.63 -12.92
CA ASN A 250 -20.09 -25.05 -11.61
C ASN A 250 -21.12 -24.89 -10.48
N ARG A 251 -22.34 -24.44 -10.77
CA ARG A 251 -23.42 -24.30 -9.78
C ARG A 251 -24.64 -25.13 -10.12
N SER A 252 -25.02 -25.99 -9.17
CA SER A 252 -26.22 -26.82 -9.26
C SER A 252 -27.40 -26.26 -8.46
N LEU A 253 -27.16 -25.36 -7.49
CA LEU A 253 -28.19 -24.77 -6.65
C LEU A 253 -28.70 -23.46 -7.27
N PRO A 254 -29.99 -23.35 -7.66
CA PRO A 254 -30.52 -22.17 -8.33
C PRO A 254 -30.33 -20.86 -7.56
N TYR A 255 -30.49 -20.90 -6.23
CA TYR A 255 -30.32 -19.73 -5.39
C TYR A 255 -28.87 -19.18 -5.38
N ILE A 256 -27.86 -20.06 -5.35
CA ILE A 256 -26.45 -19.65 -5.42
C ILE A 256 -26.14 -19.09 -6.81
N LEU A 257 -26.65 -19.75 -7.86
CA LEU A 257 -26.53 -19.30 -9.24
C LEU A 257 -27.09 -17.87 -9.43
N GLU A 258 -28.26 -17.58 -8.87
CA GLU A 258 -28.87 -16.24 -8.94
C GLU A 258 -28.04 -15.18 -8.22
N ILE A 259 -27.52 -15.49 -7.02
CA ILE A 259 -26.63 -14.58 -6.28
C ILE A 259 -25.37 -14.27 -7.08
N GLU A 260 -24.66 -15.30 -7.55
CA GLU A 260 -23.40 -15.12 -8.27
C GLU A 260 -23.62 -14.38 -9.60
N LYS A 261 -24.72 -14.62 -10.32
CA LYS A 261 -25.09 -13.85 -11.53
C LYS A 261 -25.45 -12.40 -11.23
N GLY A 262 -26.16 -12.15 -10.14
CA GLY A 262 -26.44 -10.79 -9.66
C GLY A 262 -25.15 -10.05 -9.34
N HIS A 263 -24.21 -10.73 -8.67
CA HIS A 263 -22.90 -10.20 -8.34
C HIS A 263 -22.06 -9.88 -9.58
N ILE A 264 -22.06 -10.77 -10.58
CA ILE A 264 -21.40 -10.52 -11.87
C ILE A 264 -21.97 -9.27 -12.56
N SER A 265 -23.29 -9.10 -12.54
CA SER A 265 -23.94 -7.90 -13.12
C SER A 265 -23.47 -6.63 -12.40
N ALA A 266 -23.42 -6.64 -11.07
CA ALA A 266 -22.93 -5.51 -10.28
C ALA A 266 -21.44 -5.19 -10.58
N LEU A 267 -20.60 -6.21 -10.72
CA LEU A 267 -19.20 -6.07 -11.10
C LEU A 267 -19.04 -5.49 -12.52
N HIS A 268 -19.91 -5.89 -13.45
CA HIS A 268 -19.92 -5.36 -14.82
C HIS A 268 -20.29 -3.87 -14.85
N GLU A 269 -21.35 -3.48 -14.12
CA GLU A 269 -21.74 -2.08 -13.97
C GLU A 269 -20.61 -1.24 -13.33
N GLN A 270 -19.99 -1.77 -12.28
CA GLN A 270 -18.88 -1.09 -11.61
C GLN A 270 -17.66 -0.93 -12.53
N TRP A 271 -17.35 -1.95 -13.35
CA TRP A 271 -16.30 -1.87 -14.36
C TRP A 271 -16.59 -0.79 -15.41
N GLN A 272 -17.81 -0.76 -15.94
CA GLN A 272 -18.20 0.23 -16.94
C GLN A 272 -18.10 1.66 -16.40
N SER A 273 -18.59 1.88 -15.18
CA SER A 273 -18.48 3.16 -14.47
C SER A 273 -17.01 3.56 -14.28
N PHE A 274 -16.18 2.64 -13.79
CA PHE A 274 -14.76 2.86 -13.59
C PHE A 274 -14.03 3.22 -14.90
N VAL A 275 -14.29 2.50 -15.99
CA VAL A 275 -13.70 2.78 -17.31
C VAL A 275 -14.16 4.14 -17.86
N ALA A 276 -15.41 4.54 -17.61
CA ALA A 276 -15.92 5.84 -18.04
C ALA A 276 -15.23 6.99 -17.30
N ASP A 277 -15.06 6.85 -15.99
CA ASP A 277 -14.40 7.85 -15.13
C ASP A 277 -12.91 8.00 -15.48
N LEU A 278 -12.23 6.91 -15.84
CA LEU A 278 -10.82 6.98 -16.26
C LEU A 278 -10.61 7.68 -17.62
N LYS A 279 -11.66 7.85 -18.41
CA LYS A 279 -11.60 8.37 -19.79
C LYS A 279 -11.86 9.87 -19.90
N THR A 280 -12.14 10.58 -18.81
CA THR A 280 -12.35 12.04 -18.87
C THR A 280 -11.02 12.79 -18.83
N ASP A 281 -10.38 12.87 -20.00
CA ASP A 281 -9.56 14.01 -20.42
C ASP A 281 -9.69 14.12 -21.95
N VAL A 282 -10.57 15.03 -22.40
CA VAL A 282 -10.51 15.67 -23.72
C VAL A 282 -10.50 17.18 -23.50
#